data_AF-A0A5N7MNC1-F1
#
_entry.id   AF-A0A5N7MNC1-F1
#
_cell.length_a   1.000
_cell.length_b   1.000
_cell.length_c   1.000
_cell.angle_alpha   90.00
_cell.angle_beta   90.00
_cell.angle_gamma   90.00
#
_symmetry.space_group_name_H-M   'P 1'
#
loop_
_entity.id
_entity.type
_entity.pdbx_description
1 polymer ?
#
loop_
_entity_poly.entity_id
_entity_poly.type
_entity_poly.pdbx_seq_one_letter_code
_entity_poly.pdbx_strand_id
1 'polypeptide(L)'
;MISIPLLVSARPSARDCTYNLFRNKQRPDLLCAVPEHHPVPSFLVPDDWTFECPLTAADMAPAGFEDRAATVGVRFNGFYLFQVTASQVRMAA
;
A
#
# COMPACT_ATOMS: atom_id res chain seq x y z
N MET A 1 -40.97 -3.28 2.00
CA MET A 1 -39.89 -2.28 2.08
C MET A 1 -38.65 -3.00 2.56
N ILE A 2 -37.70 -3.30 1.67
CA ILE A 2 -36.46 -3.99 2.02
C ILE A 2 -35.40 -2.91 2.23
N SER A 3 -35.02 -2.71 3.49
CA SER A 3 -33.96 -1.80 3.89
C SER A 3 -32.62 -2.42 3.52
N ILE A 4 -31.97 -1.87 2.50
CA ILE A 4 -30.58 -2.19 2.16
C ILE A 4 -29.72 -1.60 3.28
N PRO A 5 -28.89 -2.38 3.99
CA PRO A 5 -27.95 -1.77 4.93
C PRO A 5 -26.97 -0.94 4.10
N LEU A 6 -26.95 0.36 4.35
CA LEU A 6 -25.95 1.29 3.85
C LEU A 6 -24.60 0.63 4.09
N LEU A 7 -23.89 0.32 2.99
CA LEU A 7 -22.52 -0.14 3.01
C LEU A 7 -21.80 0.74 4.02
N VAL A 8 -21.28 0.15 5.10
CA VAL A 8 -20.35 0.86 5.97
C VAL A 8 -19.29 1.37 5.01
N SER A 9 -19.29 2.68 4.78
CA SER A 9 -18.13 3.32 4.17
C SER A 9 -17.04 2.97 5.15
N ALA A 10 -16.20 2.00 4.77
CA ALA A 10 -14.98 1.73 5.49
C ALA A 10 -14.27 3.08 5.48
N ARG A 11 -14.41 3.82 6.58
CA ARG A 11 -13.53 4.95 6.83
C ARG A 11 -12.15 4.36 6.55
N PRO A 12 -11.36 4.93 5.63
CA PRO A 12 -10.00 4.46 5.46
C PRO A 12 -9.44 4.50 6.87
N SER A 13 -9.17 3.32 7.41
CA SER A 13 -8.67 3.23 8.77
C SER A 13 -7.32 3.88 8.64
N ALA A 14 -7.19 5.08 9.20
CA ALA A 14 -5.96 5.84 9.09
C ALA A 14 -4.83 4.90 9.47
N ARG A 15 -3.85 4.74 8.59
CA ARG A 15 -2.78 3.76 8.80
C ARG A 15 -2.13 4.03 10.15
N ASP A 16 -1.85 2.99 10.92
CA ASP A 16 -1.23 3.16 12.25
C ASP A 16 0.25 3.59 12.16
N CYS A 17 0.85 3.61 10.97
CA CYS A 17 2.24 4.00 10.75
C CYS A 17 2.48 4.62 9.36
N THR A 18 3.58 5.35 9.24
CA THR A 18 4.14 5.84 7.97
C THR A 18 4.93 4.74 7.28
N TYR A 19 4.76 4.61 5.97
CA TYR A 19 5.55 3.69 5.14
C TYR A 19 6.47 4.46 4.19
N ASN A 20 7.73 4.07 4.10
CA ASN A 20 8.61 4.46 3.02
C ASN A 20 8.31 3.59 1.80
N LEU A 21 7.88 4.21 0.70
CA LEU A 21 7.61 3.54 -0.56
C LEU A 21 8.87 3.50 -1.43
N PHE A 22 9.19 2.30 -1.91
CA PHE A 22 10.23 2.06 -2.89
C PHE A 22 9.60 1.50 -4.16
N ARG A 23 9.93 2.08 -5.31
CA ARG A 23 9.47 1.62 -6.62
C ARG A 23 10.55 0.82 -7.32
N ASN A 24 10.18 -0.31 -7.90
CA ASN A 24 11.11 -1.10 -8.68
C ASN A 24 11.38 -0.41 -10.03
N LYS A 25 12.65 -0.30 -10.42
CA LYS A 25 13.05 0.40 -11.66
C LYS A 25 12.72 -0.39 -12.93
N GLN A 26 12.77 -1.73 -12.85
CA GLN A 26 12.48 -2.60 -14.00
C GLN A 26 10.99 -2.90 -14.14
N ARG A 27 10.26 -2.88 -13.02
CA ARG A 27 8.81 -3.08 -12.93
C ARG A 27 8.16 -1.90 -12.21
N PRO A 28 7.92 -0.77 -12.90
CA PRO A 28 7.43 0.45 -12.25
C PRO A 28 6.07 0.26 -11.57
N ASP A 29 5.26 -0.71 -11.98
CA ASP A 29 4.02 -1.08 -11.32
C ASP A 29 4.23 -1.72 -9.94
N LEU A 30 5.43 -2.20 -9.62
CA LEU A 30 5.73 -2.85 -8.35
C LEU A 30 6.29 -1.86 -7.32
N LEU A 31 5.63 -1.79 -6.16
CA LEU A 31 6.13 -1.05 -5.00
C LEU A 31 6.36 -1.97 -3.80
N CYS A 32 7.29 -1.55 -2.96
CA CYS A 32 7.54 -2.09 -1.64
C CYS A 32 7.32 -1.00 -0.60
N ALA A 33 6.45 -1.25 0.37
CA ALA A 33 6.20 -0.41 1.51
C ALA A 33 6.95 -0.97 2.73
N VAL A 34 7.81 -0.15 3.32
CA VAL A 34 8.56 -0.49 4.54
C VAL A 34 8.17 0.51 5.62
N PRO A 35 7.73 0.08 6.82
CA PRO A 35 7.45 1.03 7.87
C PRO A 35 8.67 1.91 8.17
N GLU A 36 8.47 3.21 8.39
CA GLU A 36 9.56 4.17 8.55
C GLU A 36 10.54 3.81 9.68
N HIS A 37 10.06 3.12 10.71
CA HIS A 37 10.85 2.69 11.87
C HIS A 37 11.41 1.26 11.75
N HIS A 38 11.27 0.62 10.60
CA HIS A 38 11.81 -0.73 10.35
C HIS A 38 13.10 -0.67 9.52
N PRO A 39 14.01 -1.64 9.70
CA PRO A 39 15.17 -1.75 8.83
C PRO A 39 14.73 -1.97 7.38
N VAL A 40 15.39 -1.27 6.45
CA VAL A 40 15.15 -1.46 5.01
C VAL A 40 15.58 -2.87 4.60
N PRO A 41 14.71 -3.69 4.00
CA PRO A 41 15.07 -5.01 3.51
C PRO A 41 16.25 -4.98 2.53
N SER A 42 17.17 -5.94 2.65
CA SER A 42 18.41 -5.98 1.85
C SER A 42 18.20 -6.16 0.34
N PHE A 43 17.03 -6.64 -0.10
CA PHE A 43 16.71 -6.76 -1.52
C PHE A 43 16.36 -5.41 -2.17
N LEU A 44 16.09 -4.36 -1.39
CA LEU A 44 15.85 -3.01 -1.88
C LEU A 44 17.17 -2.31 -2.23
N VAL A 45 17.96 -2.94 -3.09
CA VAL A 45 19.24 -2.41 -3.54
C VAL A 45 19.02 -1.16 -4.40
N PRO A 46 19.87 -0.11 -4.29
CA PRO A 46 19.71 1.12 -5.05
C PRO A 46 19.73 0.94 -6.57
N ASP A 47 20.29 -0.15 -7.09
CA ASP A 47 20.33 -0.44 -8.53
C ASP A 47 18.95 -0.81 -9.07
N ASP A 48 18.16 -1.57 -8.31
CA ASP A 48 16.86 -2.11 -8.74
C ASP A 48 15.66 -1.33 -8.17
N TRP A 49 15.87 -0.54 -7.11
CA TRP A 49 14.81 0.17 -6.39
C TRP A 49 15.14 1.65 -6.19
N THR A 50 14.11 2.48 -6.23
CA THR A 50 14.19 3.91 -5.98
C THR A 50 13.23 4.28 -4.85
N PHE A 51 13.69 5.05 -3.87
CA PHE A 51 12.78 5.67 -2.89
C PHE A 51 11.86 6.66 -3.62
N GLU A 52 10.56 6.50 -3.47
CA GLU A 52 9.57 7.34 -4.14
C GLU A 52 9.04 8.43 -3.22
N CYS A 53 8.39 8.04 -2.13
CA CYS A 53 7.84 8.95 -1.14
C CYS A 53 7.52 8.21 0.16
N PRO A 54 7.39 8.93 1.28
CA PRO A 54 6.67 8.41 2.45
C PRO A 54 5.16 8.42 2.17
N LEU A 55 4.46 7.39 2.66
CA LEU A 55 3.01 7.26 2.69
C LEU A 55 2.57 7.35 4.15
N THR A 56 2.08 8.52 4.54
CA THR A 56 1.64 8.78 5.91
C THR A 56 0.23 8.23 6.17
N ALA A 57 -0.18 8.24 7.44
CA ALA A 57 -1.52 7.85 7.87
C ALA A 57 -2.65 8.67 7.22
N ALA A 58 -2.38 9.93 6.88
CA ALA A 58 -3.36 10.85 6.30
C ALA A 58 -3.39 10.80 4.76
N ASP A 59 -2.38 10.19 4.13
CA ASP A 59 -2.28 10.16 2.69
C ASP A 59 -3.24 9.15 2.07
N MET A 60 -3.74 9.51 0.89
CA MET A 60 -4.50 8.59 0.07
C MET A 60 -3.60 7.42 -0.36
N ALA A 61 -4.10 6.19 -0.19
CA ALA A 61 -3.42 4.98 -0.61
C ALA A 61 -3.12 5.01 -2.13
N PRO A 62 -1.93 4.61 -2.58
CA PRO A 62 -1.71 4.27 -3.98
C PRO A 62 -2.69 3.17 -4.40
N ALA A 63 -3.13 3.18 -5.67
CA ALA A 63 -3.98 2.11 -6.17
C ALA A 63 -3.30 0.74 -5.99
N GLY A 64 -4.07 -0.25 -5.55
CA GLY A 64 -3.54 -1.58 -5.21
C GLY A 64 -2.93 -1.73 -3.81
N PHE A 65 -2.71 -0.63 -3.08
CA PHE A 65 -2.31 -0.71 -1.67
C PHE A 65 -3.52 -1.10 -0.81
N GLU A 66 -3.38 -2.16 -0.01
CA GLU A 66 -4.42 -2.61 0.91
C GLU A 66 -3.88 -2.63 2.34
N ASP A 67 -4.52 -1.87 3.24
CA ASP A 67 -4.02 -1.62 4.59
C ASP A 67 -3.92 -2.89 5.43
N ARG A 68 -4.91 -3.79 5.35
CA ARG A 68 -4.88 -5.03 6.12
C ARG A 68 -3.78 -5.97 5.62
N ALA A 69 -3.59 -6.07 4.31
CA ALA A 69 -2.49 -6.82 3.70
C ALA A 69 -1.14 -6.23 4.07
N ALA A 70 -1.01 -4.89 4.14
CA ALA A 70 0.19 -4.23 4.61
C ALA A 70 0.51 -4.58 6.06
N THR A 71 -0.48 -4.48 6.96
CA THR A 71 -0.32 -4.84 8.38
C THR A 71 0.14 -6.30 8.54
N VAL A 72 -0.49 -7.23 7.82
CA VAL A 72 -0.13 -8.65 7.89
C VAL A 72 1.25 -8.90 7.28
N GLY A 73 1.52 -8.32 6.10
CA GLY A 73 2.79 -8.48 5.39
C GLY A 73 3.97 -7.98 6.22
N VAL A 74 3.84 -6.79 6.81
CA VAL A 74 4.87 -6.24 7.69
C VAL A 74 5.08 -7.10 8.93
N ARG A 75 4.01 -7.58 9.57
CA ARG A 75 4.12 -8.42 10.77
C ARG A 75 4.96 -9.67 10.53
N PHE A 76 4.91 -10.26 9.33
CA PHE A 76 5.61 -11.50 9.02
C PHE A 76 6.93 -11.31 8.26
N ASN A 77 7.02 -10.28 7.40
CA ASN A 77 8.15 -10.08 6.50
C ASN A 77 8.96 -8.81 6.79
N GLY A 78 8.43 -7.89 7.58
CA GLY A 78 9.00 -6.55 7.81
C GLY A 78 8.72 -5.54 6.69
N PHE A 79 8.03 -5.94 5.62
CA PHE A 79 7.66 -5.09 4.48
C PHE A 79 6.37 -5.60 3.81
N TYR A 80 5.81 -4.79 2.90
CA TYR A 80 4.66 -5.14 2.09
C TYR A 80 4.91 -4.85 0.61
N LEU A 81 4.83 -5.87 -0.24
CA LEU A 81 5.01 -5.77 -1.69
C LEU A 81 3.64 -5.77 -2.37
N PHE A 82 3.40 -4.82 -3.29
CA PHE A 82 2.13 -4.73 -4.01
C PHE A 82 2.33 -4.15 -5.41
N GLN A 83 1.37 -4.42 -6.30
CA GLN A 83 1.33 -3.83 -7.63
C GLN A 83 0.31 -2.70 -7.70
N VAL A 84 0.68 -1.62 -8.37
CA VAL A 84 -0.24 -0.55 -8.74
C VAL A 84 -1.16 -1.06 -9.82
N THR A 85 -2.42 -1.23 -9.46
CA THR A 85 -3.45 -1.57 -10.41
C THR A 85 -4.07 -0.29 -10.96
N ALA A 86 -4.49 -0.29 -12.22
CA ALA A 86 -5.36 0.78 -12.71
C ALA A 86 -6.59 0.81 -11.80
N SER A 87 -6.90 1.97 -11.20
CA SER A 87 -8.05 2.08 -10.30
C SER A 87 -9.30 1.61 -11.05
N GLN A 88 -9.99 0.61 -10.53
CA GLN A 88 -11.30 0.21 -11.07
C GLN A 88 -12.29 1.34 -10.78
N VAL A 89 -12.39 2.32 -11.69
CA VAL A 89 -13.64 3.07 -11.84
C VAL A 89 -14.67 1.99 -12.22
N ARG A 90 -15.60 1.72 -11.31
CA ARG A 90 -16.56 0.60 -11.37
C ARG A 90 -17.08 0.43 -12.79
N MET A 91 -16.94 -0.78 -13.34
CA MET A 91 -17.84 -1.27 -14.39
C MET A 91 -19.24 -1.33 -13.77
N ALA A 92 -19.95 -0.20 -13.78
CA ALA A 92 -21.38 -0.15 -13.57
C ALA A 92 -22.00 -0.26 -14.97
N ALA A 93 -22.50 -1.45 -15.29
CA ALA A 93 -23.45 -1.68 -16.37
C ALA A 93 -24.87 -1.58 -15.81
#